data_AF-A0A6P6UG03-F1
#
_entry.id   AF-A0A6P6UG03-F1
#
_cell.length_a   1.000
_cell.length_b   1.000
_cell.length_c   1.000
_cell.angle_alpha   90.00
_cell.angle_beta   90.00
_cell.angle_gamma   90.00
#
_symmetry.space_group_name_H-M   'P 1'
#
loop_
_entity.id
_entity.type
_entity.pdbx_description
1 polymer ?
#
loop_
_entity_poly.entity_id
_entity_poly.type
_entity_poly.pdbx_seq_one_letter_code
_entity_poly.pdbx_strand_id
1 'polypeptide(L)'
;MDLLSLKEHHVRTLLIYHCWDVETVSKVFVERGKERLYSEAGLSVRSSKDLNSSQSSDEVTCQICFKHVNAYESSMMDCGHCFCNICWTQHFIMKIQGGQSRRITCMAHKCEAICDQENVRNLVSTADPHLATMFYKILLESYVEDNKKVKWCPSLPHCGNAIRVERDEYCEVECACGVQFCFSCSSEARSPCPCLMWKLWKEMRQDESGMVNSTNTKYCPKCHKPVEKNGGCNRVHCLCGQQFCWLCGGKTSTSIADHHPCGQYKDDRLEKDGLAKRQPWGYSHSCIQFKAHTDSLELEARLQSRLNSKIEILEEKNHELRDFSWVTVGFNRLFRSRRILSYSYPFGYYMFYDDQFKYAMEQNVREPKQNLFEDHQEQLQAKIENLSEQLFADWEERDVLDTRRQIITLSTVINNLCKNLYDCIEELLPPEHIIVPYRCMGVKKASEFH
;
A
#
# COMPACT_ATOMS: atom_id res chain seq x y z
N MET A 1 -0.86 31.67 3.00
CA MET A 1 -0.66 32.89 3.81
C MET A 1 -1.09 34.12 3.02
N ASP A 2 -0.56 34.31 1.80
CA ASP A 2 -0.81 35.51 0.98
C ASP A 2 -2.28 35.74 0.57
N LEU A 3 -3.01 34.66 0.28
CA LEU A 3 -4.43 34.73 -0.14
C LEU A 3 -5.38 35.23 0.96
N LEU A 4 -5.06 34.99 2.23
CA LEU A 4 -5.95 35.27 3.36
C LEU A 4 -5.41 36.33 4.33
N SER A 5 -4.16 36.80 4.14
CA SER A 5 -3.49 37.74 5.04
C SER A 5 -3.51 37.28 6.51
N LEU A 6 -3.37 35.98 6.74
CA LEU A 6 -3.42 35.34 8.05
C LEU A 6 -2.01 35.07 8.61
N LYS A 7 -1.89 35.07 9.94
CA LYS A 7 -0.69 34.59 10.63
C LYS A 7 -0.55 33.07 10.48
N GLU A 8 0.65 32.56 10.66
CA GLU A 8 0.97 31.14 10.47
C GLU A 8 0.09 30.21 11.32
N HIS A 9 -0.15 30.56 12.59
CA HIS A 9 -0.97 29.74 13.50
C HIS A 9 -2.44 29.72 13.09
N HIS A 10 -2.98 30.82 12.56
CA HIS A 10 -4.34 30.86 12.00
C HIS A 10 -4.46 29.92 10.79
N VAL A 11 -3.46 29.93 9.90
CA VAL A 11 -3.44 29.04 8.73
C VAL A 11 -3.35 27.58 9.16
N ARG A 12 -2.49 27.24 10.14
CA ARG A 12 -2.42 25.87 10.68
C ARG A 12 -3.76 25.42 11.26
N THR A 13 -4.44 26.26 12.04
CA THR A 13 -5.75 25.91 12.60
C THR A 13 -6.78 25.63 11.52
N LEU A 14 -6.83 26.44 10.45
CA LEU A 14 -7.70 26.16 9.29
C LEU A 14 -7.37 24.83 8.63
N LEU A 15 -6.09 24.57 8.38
CA LEU A 15 -5.65 23.34 7.74
C LEU A 15 -5.97 22.12 8.61
N ILE A 16 -5.69 22.15 9.90
CA ILE A 16 -6.03 21.07 10.83
C ILE A 16 -7.55 20.84 10.88
N TYR A 17 -8.35 21.92 10.92
CA TYR A 17 -9.81 21.81 10.92
C TYR A 17 -10.35 21.12 9.66
N HIS A 18 -9.76 21.42 8.50
CA HIS A 18 -10.12 20.83 7.21
C HIS A 18 -9.26 19.62 6.82
N CYS A 19 -8.63 18.94 7.78
CA CYS A 19 -7.83 17.73 7.53
C CYS A 19 -6.75 17.90 6.43
N TRP A 20 -6.15 19.09 6.39
CA TRP A 20 -5.14 19.53 5.43
C TRP A 20 -5.59 19.57 3.97
N ASP A 21 -6.90 19.56 3.72
CA ASP A 21 -7.50 19.68 2.38
C ASP A 21 -7.61 21.16 1.96
N VAL A 22 -6.58 21.63 1.26
CA VAL A 22 -6.47 23.02 0.77
C VAL A 22 -7.58 23.37 -0.23
N GLU A 23 -8.05 22.39 -1.01
CA GLU A 23 -9.15 22.58 -1.97
C GLU A 23 -10.45 22.86 -1.21
N THR A 24 -10.69 22.14 -0.12
CA THR A 24 -11.85 22.37 0.76
C THR A 24 -11.80 23.75 1.41
N VAL A 25 -10.64 24.16 1.95
CA VAL A 25 -10.45 25.52 2.51
C VAL A 25 -10.78 26.59 1.45
N SER A 26 -10.24 26.42 0.24
CA SER A 26 -10.44 27.35 -0.88
C SER A 26 -11.92 27.40 -1.31
N LYS A 27 -12.58 26.24 -1.39
CA LYS A 27 -14.00 26.13 -1.71
C LYS A 27 -14.86 26.85 -0.68
N VAL A 28 -14.65 26.58 0.61
CA VAL A 28 -15.41 27.24 1.69
C VAL A 28 -15.16 28.74 1.69
N PHE A 29 -13.93 29.19 1.46
CA PHE A 29 -13.59 30.61 1.35
C PHE A 29 -14.38 31.30 0.21
N VAL A 30 -14.41 30.70 -0.98
CA VAL A 30 -15.10 31.25 -2.15
C VAL A 30 -16.63 31.22 -1.99
N GLU A 31 -17.18 30.12 -1.48
CA GLU A 31 -18.64 29.92 -1.40
C GLU A 31 -19.28 30.62 -0.20
N ARG A 32 -18.61 30.62 0.96
CA ARG A 32 -19.19 31.07 2.24
C ARG A 32 -18.52 32.32 2.82
N GLY A 33 -17.39 32.73 2.26
CA GLY A 33 -16.63 33.91 2.69
C GLY A 33 -15.76 33.67 3.92
N LYS A 34 -14.90 34.65 4.20
CA LYS A 34 -13.87 34.60 5.26
C LYS A 34 -14.43 34.42 6.68
N GLU A 35 -15.53 35.10 7.00
CA GLU A 35 -16.05 35.14 8.37
C GLU A 35 -16.55 33.76 8.82
N ARG A 36 -17.27 33.06 7.93
CA ARG A 36 -17.75 31.69 8.21
C ARG A 36 -16.60 30.69 8.29
N LEU A 37 -15.64 30.79 7.37
CA LEU A 37 -14.43 29.95 7.38
C LEU A 37 -13.70 30.07 8.73
N TYR A 38 -13.58 31.29 9.26
CA TYR A 38 -12.89 31.53 10.52
C TYR A 38 -13.72 31.07 11.71
N SER A 39 -15.00 31.42 11.78
CA SER A 39 -15.87 31.04 12.90
C SER A 39 -16.04 29.53 13.03
N GLU A 40 -16.23 28.81 11.91
CA GLU A 40 -16.40 27.35 11.91
C GLU A 40 -15.15 26.64 12.44
N ALA A 41 -13.95 27.19 12.16
CA ALA A 41 -12.68 26.67 12.64
C ALA A 41 -12.27 27.16 14.04
N GLY A 42 -13.11 27.96 14.72
CA GLY A 42 -12.81 28.54 16.03
C GLY A 42 -11.74 29.63 15.98
N LEU A 43 -11.56 30.31 14.85
CA LEU A 43 -10.62 31.42 14.72
C LEU A 43 -11.27 32.74 15.11
N SER A 44 -10.67 33.43 16.08
CA SER A 44 -11.00 34.81 16.42
C SER A 44 -9.97 35.73 15.79
N VAL A 45 -10.29 36.35 14.65
CA VAL A 45 -9.39 37.33 14.01
C VAL A 45 -9.80 38.73 14.46
N ARG A 46 -9.07 39.33 15.41
CA ARG A 46 -9.29 40.73 15.81
C ARG A 46 -8.68 41.67 14.77
N SER A 47 -9.40 42.74 14.42
CA SER A 47 -8.86 43.80 13.57
C SER A 47 -7.77 44.54 14.34
N SER A 48 -6.68 44.93 13.67
CA SER A 48 -5.64 45.79 14.23
C SER A 48 -6.15 47.14 14.77
N LYS A 49 -7.42 47.49 14.52
CA LYS A 49 -8.10 48.67 15.07
C LYS A 49 -8.59 48.50 16.52
N ASP A 50 -8.71 47.27 17.03
CA ASP A 50 -9.25 46.98 18.37
C ASP A 50 -8.18 46.93 19.48
N LEU A 51 -6.90 47.15 19.14
CA LEU A 51 -5.78 47.10 20.09
C LEU A 51 -5.59 48.40 20.90
N ASN A 52 -6.35 49.46 20.60
CA ASN A 52 -6.16 50.79 21.19
C ASN A 52 -7.15 51.14 22.32
N SER A 53 -7.70 50.16 23.03
CA SER A 53 -8.52 50.46 24.22
C SER A 53 -8.35 49.44 25.35
N SER A 54 -7.17 49.42 25.97
CA SER A 54 -7.03 48.88 27.33
C SER A 54 -6.05 49.76 28.09
N GLN A 55 -6.61 50.53 29.03
CA GLN A 55 -5.87 51.33 30.02
C GLN A 55 -4.92 50.41 30.81
N SER A 56 -3.67 50.84 30.94
CA SER A 56 -2.63 50.15 31.71
C SER A 56 -2.97 50.12 33.19
N SER A 57 -3.57 49.03 33.65
CA SER A 57 -3.44 48.58 35.03
C SER A 57 -2.30 47.56 35.05
N ASP A 58 -1.35 47.73 35.96
CA ASP A 58 -0.18 46.83 36.07
C ASP A 58 -0.58 45.41 36.54
N GLU A 59 -1.77 45.25 37.10
CA GLU A 59 -2.29 44.00 37.66
C GLU A 59 -3.57 43.50 36.95
N VAL A 60 -3.60 42.20 36.67
CA VAL A 60 -4.73 41.48 36.07
C VAL A 60 -5.26 40.46 37.07
N THR A 61 -6.59 40.45 37.31
CA THR A 61 -7.23 39.42 38.14
C THR A 61 -7.63 38.21 37.29
N CYS A 62 -7.02 37.07 37.56
CA CYS A 62 -7.33 35.81 36.87
C CYS A 62 -8.70 35.26 37.31
N GLN A 63 -9.64 35.10 36.39
CA GLN A 63 -11.00 34.61 36.69
C GLN A 63 -11.11 33.10 36.94
N ILE A 64 -10.00 32.36 36.85
CA ILE A 64 -9.96 30.92 37.13
C ILE A 64 -9.53 30.63 38.57
N CYS A 65 -8.42 31.26 39.01
CA CYS A 65 -7.89 31.07 40.36
C CYS A 65 -8.11 32.26 41.30
N PHE A 66 -8.74 33.33 40.81
CA PHE A 66 -9.04 34.57 41.54
C PHE A 66 -7.80 35.29 42.13
N LYS A 67 -6.61 35.05 41.57
CA LYS A 67 -5.37 35.72 41.97
C LYS A 67 -5.12 36.98 41.14
N HIS A 68 -4.57 38.01 41.77
CA HIS A 68 -4.00 39.18 41.11
C HIS A 68 -2.58 38.85 40.66
N VAL A 69 -2.28 39.08 39.38
CA VAL A 69 -0.97 38.81 38.79
C VAL A 69 -0.53 40.01 37.96
N ASN A 70 0.77 40.20 37.80
CA ASN A 70 1.27 41.25 36.93
C ASN A 70 0.94 40.95 35.46
N ALA A 71 0.91 41.98 34.62
CA ALA A 71 0.64 41.82 33.18
C ALA A 71 1.57 40.78 32.50
N TYR A 72 2.86 40.71 32.87
CA TYR A 72 3.82 39.75 32.31
C TYR A 72 3.61 38.29 32.78
N GLU A 73 2.85 38.08 33.86
CA GLU A 73 2.48 36.77 34.38
C GLU A 73 1.12 36.29 33.84
N SER A 74 0.57 37.02 32.87
CA SER A 74 -0.69 36.75 32.20
C SER A 74 -0.52 36.70 30.70
N SER A 75 -1.35 35.90 30.04
CA SER A 75 -1.37 35.79 28.58
C SER A 75 -2.80 35.98 28.07
N MET A 76 -2.94 36.80 27.02
CA MET A 76 -4.19 37.02 26.32
C MET A 76 -4.20 36.20 25.02
N MET A 77 -5.32 35.52 24.75
CA MET A 77 -5.53 34.79 23.49
C MET A 77 -6.20 35.68 22.44
N ASP A 78 -6.24 35.21 21.20
CA ASP A 78 -6.86 35.93 20.07
C ASP A 78 -8.35 36.26 20.27
N CYS A 79 -9.06 35.50 21.10
CA CYS A 79 -10.44 35.82 21.51
C CYS A 79 -10.55 37.00 22.50
N GLY A 80 -9.44 37.54 22.99
CA GLY A 80 -9.39 38.65 23.94
C GLY A 80 -9.44 38.23 25.42
N HIS A 81 -9.64 36.94 25.73
CA HIS A 81 -9.61 36.46 27.10
C HIS A 81 -8.17 36.38 27.64
N CYS A 82 -7.96 36.92 28.85
CA CYS A 82 -6.67 36.96 29.54
C CYS A 82 -6.75 36.27 30.89
N PHE A 83 -5.74 35.45 31.20
CA PHE A 83 -5.63 34.72 32.46
C PHE A 83 -4.16 34.55 32.84
N CYS A 84 -3.88 34.17 34.10
CA CYS A 84 -2.51 33.94 34.54
C CYS A 84 -1.87 32.72 33.83
N ASN A 85 -0.57 32.80 33.61
CA ASN A 85 0.22 31.79 32.91
C ASN A 85 0.13 30.41 33.59
N ILE A 86 0.01 30.37 34.93
CA ILE A 86 -0.15 29.12 35.68
C ILE A 86 -1.44 28.37 35.27
N CYS A 87 -2.58 29.07 35.21
CA CYS A 87 -3.85 28.46 34.82
C CYS A 87 -3.83 28.04 33.34
N TRP A 88 -3.20 28.83 32.46
CA TRP A 88 -3.02 28.45 31.06
C TRP A 88 -2.19 27.19 30.91
N THR A 89 -1.03 27.12 31.55
CA THR A 89 -0.14 25.96 31.51
C THR A 89 -0.85 24.71 32.00
N GLN A 90 -1.58 24.78 33.12
CA GLN A 90 -2.36 23.64 33.63
C GLN A 90 -3.45 23.20 32.63
N HIS A 91 -4.22 24.13 32.08
CA HIS A 91 -5.23 23.83 31.07
C HIS A 91 -4.61 23.15 29.83
N PHE A 92 -3.49 23.66 29.32
CA PHE A 92 -2.81 23.09 28.17
C PHE A 92 -2.26 21.69 28.44
N ILE A 93 -1.62 21.47 29.58
CA ILE A 93 -1.14 20.14 29.99
C ILE A 93 -2.30 19.15 30.02
N MET A 94 -3.40 19.51 30.68
CA MET A 94 -4.61 18.67 30.76
C MET A 94 -5.20 18.37 29.37
N LYS A 95 -5.25 19.36 28.47
CA LYS A 95 -5.78 19.19 27.11
C LYS A 95 -4.89 18.32 26.24
N ILE A 96 -3.57 18.47 26.34
CA ILE A 96 -2.60 17.65 25.59
C ILE A 96 -2.67 16.21 26.08
N GLN A 97 -2.62 15.98 27.40
CA GLN A 97 -2.70 14.65 28.00
C GLN A 97 -4.07 13.99 27.77
N GLY A 98 -5.15 14.77 27.72
CA GLY A 98 -6.50 14.32 27.40
C GLY A 98 -6.78 14.05 25.91
N GLY A 99 -5.76 14.09 25.04
CA GLY A 99 -5.90 13.77 23.61
C GLY A 99 -6.52 14.88 22.75
N GLN A 100 -6.70 16.09 23.28
CA GLN A 100 -7.25 17.26 22.56
C GLN A 100 -6.14 18.20 22.06
N SER A 101 -4.96 17.68 21.78
CA SER A 101 -3.75 18.43 21.42
C SER A 101 -3.87 19.20 20.10
N ARG A 102 -4.63 18.70 19.11
CA ARG A 102 -4.69 19.31 17.77
C ARG A 102 -5.49 20.62 17.72
N ARG A 103 -6.49 20.78 18.61
CA ARG A 103 -7.41 21.94 18.64
C ARG A 103 -7.76 22.27 20.10
N ILE A 104 -6.83 22.93 20.79
CA ILE A 104 -7.02 23.33 22.19
C ILE A 104 -7.86 24.60 22.23
N THR A 105 -9.05 24.54 22.82
CA THR A 105 -9.95 25.69 22.97
C THR A 105 -9.55 26.58 24.16
N CYS A 106 -9.98 27.84 24.12
CA CYS A 106 -9.93 28.77 25.24
C CYS A 106 -10.60 28.18 26.49
N MET A 107 -10.08 28.50 27.67
CA MET A 107 -10.67 28.05 28.95
C MET A 107 -11.82 28.92 29.45
N ALA A 108 -12.13 30.03 28.77
CA ALA A 108 -13.29 30.85 29.09
C ALA A 108 -14.60 30.09 28.82
N HIS A 109 -15.60 30.29 29.67
CA HIS A 109 -16.89 29.63 29.56
C HIS A 109 -17.56 29.95 28.21
N LYS A 110 -17.96 28.89 27.47
CA LYS A 110 -18.58 28.96 26.13
C LYS A 110 -17.72 29.60 25.04
N CYS A 111 -16.41 29.74 25.26
CA CYS A 111 -15.51 30.23 24.22
C CYS A 111 -14.97 29.06 23.38
N GLU A 112 -15.31 29.04 22.09
CA GLU A 112 -14.86 28.00 21.14
C GLU A 112 -13.56 28.39 20.40
N ALA A 113 -12.95 29.52 20.78
CA ALA A 113 -11.75 30.00 20.12
C ALA A 113 -10.58 29.04 20.35
N ILE A 114 -9.86 28.70 19.28
CA ILE A 114 -8.66 27.87 19.33
C ILE A 114 -7.48 28.73 19.81
N CYS A 115 -6.76 28.23 20.81
CA CYS A 115 -5.57 28.88 21.35
C CYS A 115 -4.41 28.79 20.36
N ASP A 116 -3.60 29.84 20.33
CA ASP A 116 -2.39 29.88 19.52
C ASP A 116 -1.41 28.77 19.95
N GLN A 117 -1.00 27.96 18.98
CA GLN A 117 -0.08 26.84 19.17
C GLN A 117 1.29 27.29 19.69
N GLU A 118 1.74 28.51 19.34
CA GLU A 118 2.99 29.06 19.86
C GLU A 118 2.88 29.41 21.35
N ASN A 119 1.77 30.02 21.76
CA ASN A 119 1.49 30.30 23.18
C ASN A 119 1.37 29.00 23.99
N VAL A 120 0.69 27.98 23.44
CA VAL A 120 0.61 26.66 24.06
C VAL A 120 2.01 26.08 24.27
N ARG A 121 2.84 26.07 23.22
CA ARG A 121 4.20 25.53 23.28
C ARG A 121 5.04 26.27 24.31
N ASN A 122 5.04 27.60 24.28
CA ASN A 122 5.87 28.42 25.16
C ASN A 122 5.49 28.18 26.64
N LEU A 123 4.20 28.23 26.97
CA LEU A 123 3.71 28.07 28.34
C LEU A 123 3.85 26.64 28.88
N VAL A 124 3.71 25.63 28.02
CA VAL A 124 3.95 24.24 28.41
C VAL A 124 5.45 23.97 28.55
N SER A 125 6.30 24.52 27.67
CA SER A 125 7.75 24.28 27.70
C SER A 125 8.42 24.72 29.00
N THR A 126 7.88 25.76 29.66
CA THR A 126 8.39 26.22 30.96
C THR A 126 8.14 25.21 32.08
N ALA A 127 7.05 24.43 32.00
CA ALA A 127 6.68 23.46 33.03
C ALA A 127 7.07 22.02 32.69
N ASP A 128 6.92 21.63 31.42
CA ASP A 128 7.21 20.29 30.91
C ASP A 128 7.74 20.37 29.46
N PRO A 129 9.07 20.47 29.29
CA PRO A 129 9.72 20.51 27.96
C PRO A 129 9.45 19.26 27.10
N HIS A 130 9.29 18.10 27.73
CA HIS A 130 9.03 16.85 27.03
C HIS A 130 7.62 16.85 26.43
N LEU A 131 6.63 17.27 27.21
CA LEU A 131 5.25 17.41 26.74
C LEU A 131 5.12 18.46 25.64
N ALA A 132 5.86 19.58 25.72
CA ALA A 132 5.90 20.58 24.66
C ALA A 132 6.46 20.01 23.34
N THR A 133 7.50 19.16 23.42
CA THR A 133 8.07 18.47 22.27
C THR A 133 7.07 17.47 21.68
N MET A 134 6.39 16.70 22.54
CA MET A 134 5.33 15.78 22.12
C MET A 134 4.15 16.50 21.46
N PHE A 135 3.73 17.65 22.00
CA PHE A 135 2.69 18.48 21.40
C PHE A 135 3.06 18.90 19.97
N TYR A 136 4.28 19.40 19.78
CA TYR A 136 4.76 19.78 18.45
C TYR A 136 4.80 18.58 17.49
N LYS A 137 5.24 17.42 17.96
CA LYS A 137 5.23 16.18 17.18
C LYS A 137 3.81 15.79 16.76
N ILE A 138 2.82 15.85 17.66
CA ILE A 138 1.42 15.55 17.32
C ILE A 138 0.86 16.52 16.27
N LEU A 139 1.22 17.80 16.35
CA LEU A 139 0.82 18.78 15.34
C LEU A 139 1.42 18.45 13.96
N LEU A 140 2.69 18.03 13.91
CA LEU A 140 3.32 17.61 12.65
C LEU A 140 2.71 16.32 12.11
N GLU A 141 2.48 15.32 12.98
CA GLU A 141 1.89 14.03 12.61
C GLU A 141 0.46 14.19 12.08
N SER A 142 -0.28 15.22 12.53
CA SER A 142 -1.61 15.53 11.99
C SER A 142 -1.61 15.76 10.48
N TYR A 143 -0.52 16.28 9.90
CA TYR A 143 -0.41 16.45 8.44
C TYR A 143 -0.45 15.12 7.70
N VAL A 144 0.11 14.06 8.28
CA VAL A 144 0.12 12.74 7.64
C VAL A 144 -1.11 11.92 8.02
N GLU A 145 -1.56 12.02 9.27
CA GLU A 145 -2.65 11.21 9.79
C GLU A 145 -4.03 11.66 9.30
N ASP A 146 -4.24 12.98 9.20
CA ASP A 146 -5.55 13.54 8.82
C ASP A 146 -5.67 13.77 7.32
N ASN A 147 -4.54 13.87 6.60
CA ASN A 147 -4.54 14.15 5.18
C ASN A 147 -4.77 12.87 4.35
N LYS A 148 -5.92 12.78 3.68
CA LYS A 148 -6.25 11.67 2.78
C LYS A 148 -5.23 11.47 1.65
N LYS A 149 -4.53 12.52 1.23
CA LYS A 149 -3.52 12.50 0.17
C LYS A 149 -2.12 12.18 0.67
N VAL A 150 -1.91 11.92 1.97
CA VAL A 150 -0.60 11.59 2.55
C VAL A 150 -0.69 10.33 3.42
N LYS A 151 0.29 9.43 3.32
CA LYS A 151 0.37 8.22 4.15
C LYS A 151 1.80 7.90 4.55
N TRP A 152 1.99 7.41 5.77
CA TRP A 152 3.28 6.85 6.21
C TRP A 152 3.63 5.59 5.39
N CYS A 153 4.92 5.42 5.12
CA CYS A 153 5.44 4.18 4.55
C CYS A 153 5.30 3.03 5.58
N PRO A 154 4.68 1.89 5.21
CA PRO A 154 4.42 0.77 6.12
C PRO A 154 5.64 -0.15 6.32
N SER A 155 6.85 0.35 6.09
CA SER A 155 8.07 -0.46 6.20
C SER A 155 8.27 -0.92 7.65
N LEU A 156 8.85 -2.11 7.82
CA LEU A 156 9.21 -2.65 9.12
C LEU A 156 10.72 -2.97 9.14
N PRO A 157 11.55 -2.26 9.94
CA PRO A 157 11.21 -1.09 10.76
C PRO A 157 10.75 0.13 9.92
N HIS A 158 10.03 1.07 10.55
CA HIS A 158 9.56 2.28 9.88
C HIS A 158 10.75 3.11 9.39
N CYS A 159 10.74 3.45 8.10
CA CYS A 159 11.81 4.24 7.46
C CYS A 159 11.64 5.75 7.69
N GLY A 160 10.56 6.20 8.33
CA GLY A 160 10.28 7.61 8.59
C GLY A 160 9.75 8.41 7.40
N ASN A 161 9.61 7.80 6.22
CA ASN A 161 9.09 8.49 5.04
C ASN A 161 7.56 8.51 5.01
N ALA A 162 6.98 9.63 4.56
CA ALA A 162 5.58 9.77 4.18
C ALA A 162 5.48 10.01 2.67
N ILE A 163 4.46 9.44 2.03
CA ILE A 163 4.19 9.57 0.60
C ILE A 163 2.96 10.43 0.39
N ARG A 164 3.05 11.41 -0.51
CA ARG A 164 1.94 12.25 -0.95
C ARG A 164 1.52 11.91 -2.38
N VAL A 165 0.21 11.88 -2.64
CA VAL A 165 -0.37 11.66 -3.98
C VAL A 165 -1.20 12.87 -4.42
N GLU A 166 -1.14 13.23 -5.70
CA GLU A 166 -1.82 14.44 -6.21
C GLU A 166 -3.23 14.19 -6.75
N ARG A 167 -3.48 12.99 -7.31
CA ARG A 167 -4.71 12.69 -8.07
C ARG A 167 -5.54 11.56 -7.44
N ASP A 168 -5.09 10.31 -7.58
CA ASP A 168 -5.88 9.14 -7.20
C ASP A 168 -5.40 8.49 -5.90
N GLU A 169 -6.31 8.31 -4.95
CA GLU A 169 -6.08 7.53 -3.73
C GLU A 169 -5.95 6.02 -4.04
N TYR A 170 -6.49 5.59 -5.18
CA TYR A 170 -6.44 4.20 -5.67
C TYR A 170 -5.19 3.96 -6.51
N CYS A 171 -4.04 4.04 -5.87
CA CYS A 171 -2.77 3.71 -6.51
C CYS A 171 -1.87 2.83 -5.63
N GLU A 172 -0.91 2.20 -6.29
CA GLU A 172 0.25 1.62 -5.64
C GLU A 172 1.42 2.58 -5.79
N VAL A 173 2.22 2.68 -4.74
CA VAL A 173 3.39 3.56 -4.65
C VAL A 173 4.60 2.79 -4.13
N GLU A 174 5.78 3.22 -4.56
CA GLU A 174 7.05 2.69 -4.08
C GLU A 174 7.78 3.79 -3.31
N CYS A 175 8.10 3.51 -2.05
CA CYS A 175 8.86 4.40 -1.20
C CYS A 175 10.33 4.46 -1.64
N ALA A 176 11.05 5.53 -1.29
CA ALA A 176 12.50 5.62 -1.48
C ALA A 176 13.27 4.45 -0.82
N CYS A 177 12.72 3.86 0.25
CA CYS A 177 13.27 2.67 0.91
C CYS A 177 13.02 1.35 0.15
N GLY A 178 12.32 1.39 -0.99
CA GLY A 178 12.02 0.23 -1.84
C GLY A 178 10.73 -0.52 -1.50
N VAL A 179 10.05 -0.20 -0.39
CA VAL A 179 8.77 -0.83 -0.05
C VAL A 179 7.67 -0.36 -0.99
N GLN A 180 6.98 -1.32 -1.61
CA GLN A 180 5.81 -1.09 -2.46
C GLN A 180 4.52 -1.41 -1.70
N PHE A 181 3.56 -0.48 -1.71
CA PHE A 181 2.30 -0.65 -0.98
C PHE A 181 1.12 0.00 -1.69
N CYS A 182 -0.09 -0.47 -1.37
CA CYS A 182 -1.34 0.15 -1.80
C CYS A 182 -1.60 1.40 -0.95
N PHE A 183 -1.72 2.56 -1.59
CA PHE A 183 -1.91 3.84 -0.92
C PHE A 183 -3.23 3.89 -0.13
N SER A 184 -4.30 3.33 -0.70
CA SER A 184 -5.64 3.33 -0.09
C SER A 184 -5.72 2.55 1.23
N CYS A 185 -5.09 1.37 1.33
CA CYS A 185 -5.21 0.51 2.52
C CYS A 185 -3.91 0.30 3.30
N SER A 186 -2.82 0.94 2.89
CA SER A 186 -1.48 0.84 3.50
C SER A 186 -0.92 -0.58 3.65
N SER A 187 -1.47 -1.54 2.91
CA SER A 187 -1.01 -2.94 2.87
C SER A 187 -0.10 -3.17 1.65
N GLU A 188 0.48 -4.37 1.56
CA GLU A 188 1.35 -4.76 0.45
C GLU A 188 0.71 -4.50 -0.92
N ALA A 189 1.54 -4.13 -1.91
CA ALA A 189 1.12 -3.99 -3.30
C ALA A 189 0.60 -5.33 -3.82
N ARG A 190 -0.62 -5.34 -4.34
CA ARG A 190 -1.46 -6.53 -4.50
C ARG A 190 -2.37 -6.51 -5.72
N SER A 191 -2.20 -5.54 -6.59
CA SER A 191 -2.93 -5.50 -7.86
C SER A 191 -2.65 -6.77 -8.67
N PRO A 192 -3.68 -7.48 -9.18
CA PRO A 192 -5.04 -6.98 -9.44
C PRO A 192 -6.12 -7.32 -8.39
N CYS A 193 -5.77 -7.67 -7.16
CA CYS A 193 -6.77 -7.96 -6.11
C CYS A 193 -7.29 -6.69 -5.41
N PRO A 194 -8.61 -6.44 -5.35
CA PRO A 194 -9.21 -5.29 -4.63
C PRO A 194 -8.94 -5.26 -3.12
N CYS A 195 -9.07 -4.09 -2.49
CA CYS A 195 -8.77 -3.89 -1.07
C CYS A 195 -9.58 -4.80 -0.16
N LEU A 196 -10.88 -4.91 -0.44
CA LEU A 196 -11.81 -5.69 0.35
C LEU A 196 -11.48 -7.19 0.28
N MET A 197 -11.37 -7.74 -0.93
CA MET A 197 -11.04 -9.16 -1.15
C MET A 197 -9.70 -9.53 -0.52
N TRP A 198 -8.70 -8.66 -0.61
CA TRP A 198 -7.41 -8.90 0.04
C TRP A 198 -7.48 -8.90 1.57
N LYS A 199 -8.27 -7.98 2.15
CA LYS A 199 -8.49 -7.95 3.59
C LYS A 199 -9.10 -9.27 4.06
N LEU A 200 -10.16 -9.72 3.40
CA LEU A 200 -10.82 -11.00 3.69
C LEU A 200 -9.85 -12.18 3.52
N TRP A 201 -9.04 -12.19 2.46
CA TRP A 201 -8.04 -13.22 2.22
C TRP A 201 -7.02 -13.33 3.36
N LYS A 202 -6.53 -12.17 3.86
CA LYS A 202 -5.56 -12.14 4.96
C LYS A 202 -6.15 -12.66 6.26
N GLU A 203 -7.38 -12.25 6.58
CA GLU A 203 -8.10 -12.72 7.78
C GLU A 203 -8.31 -14.24 7.72
N MET A 204 -8.82 -14.75 6.60
CA MET A 204 -9.09 -16.19 6.42
C MET A 204 -7.83 -17.06 6.56
N ARG A 205 -6.67 -16.62 6.05
CA ARG A 205 -5.42 -17.39 6.19
C ARG A 205 -4.83 -17.38 7.59
N GLN A 206 -5.07 -16.34 8.39
CA GLN A 206 -4.56 -16.28 9.76
C GLN A 206 -5.24 -17.33 10.65
N ASP A 207 -6.53 -17.55 10.43
CA ASP A 207 -7.33 -18.54 11.15
C ASP A 207 -6.95 -20.00 10.79
N GLU A 208 -6.25 -20.21 9.67
CA GLU A 208 -6.00 -21.54 9.07
C GLU A 208 -4.53 -21.89 8.86
N SER A 209 -3.62 -21.31 9.64
CA SER A 209 -2.15 -21.45 9.49
C SER A 209 -1.60 -22.88 9.40
N GLY A 210 -2.40 -23.91 9.71
CA GLY A 210 -2.03 -25.32 9.57
C GLY A 210 -2.28 -25.98 8.21
N MET A 211 -3.01 -25.36 7.27
CA MET A 211 -3.59 -26.10 6.13
C MET A 211 -2.70 -26.17 4.86
N VAL A 212 -1.73 -25.27 4.67
CA VAL A 212 -0.88 -25.24 3.46
C VAL A 212 0.61 -25.18 3.82
N ASN A 213 1.10 -26.18 4.54
CA ASN A 213 2.53 -26.45 4.63
C ASN A 213 2.98 -27.17 3.36
N SER A 214 3.14 -26.43 2.25
CA SER A 214 3.83 -26.96 1.08
C SER A 214 5.30 -27.15 1.47
N THR A 215 5.68 -28.39 1.76
CA THR A 215 7.09 -28.76 1.96
C THR A 215 7.90 -28.36 0.73
N ASN A 216 9.13 -27.87 0.91
CA ASN A 216 10.07 -27.58 -0.18
C ASN A 216 10.50 -28.83 -0.96
N THR A 217 9.92 -29.98 -0.65
CA THR A 217 10.18 -31.29 -1.26
C THR A 217 8.88 -31.87 -1.82
N LYS A 218 8.92 -32.31 -3.08
CA LYS A 218 7.88 -33.11 -3.74
C LYS A 218 8.49 -34.37 -4.36
N TYR A 219 7.67 -35.33 -4.76
CA TYR A 219 8.14 -36.59 -5.34
C TYR A 219 8.03 -36.58 -6.86
N CYS A 220 9.07 -37.09 -7.54
CA CYS A 220 9.05 -37.21 -9.00
C CYS A 220 7.95 -38.20 -9.45
N PRO A 221 7.09 -37.85 -10.43
CA PRO A 221 6.03 -38.73 -10.94
C PRO A 221 6.52 -39.91 -11.80
N LYS A 222 7.84 -40.00 -12.05
CA LYS A 222 8.45 -41.11 -12.81
C LYS A 222 9.22 -42.08 -11.92
N CYS A 223 10.10 -41.56 -11.06
CA CYS A 223 10.99 -42.40 -10.24
C CYS A 223 10.67 -42.35 -8.73
N HIS A 224 9.69 -41.54 -8.32
CA HIS A 224 9.27 -41.37 -6.92
C HIS A 224 10.39 -40.97 -5.94
N LYS A 225 11.52 -40.46 -6.44
CA LYS A 225 12.56 -39.86 -5.60
C LYS A 225 12.13 -38.46 -5.15
N PRO A 226 12.49 -38.03 -3.92
CA PRO A 226 12.25 -36.67 -3.48
C PRO A 226 13.05 -35.67 -4.33
N VAL A 227 12.43 -34.54 -4.62
CA VAL A 227 12.97 -33.41 -5.39
C VAL A 227 12.70 -32.14 -4.60
N GLU A 228 13.76 -31.41 -4.30
CA GLU A 228 13.70 -30.11 -3.63
C GLU A 228 13.59 -28.99 -4.68
N LYS A 229 12.76 -27.97 -4.41
CA LYS A 229 12.66 -26.80 -5.28
C LYS A 229 13.83 -25.84 -5.00
N ASN A 230 14.70 -25.67 -5.98
CA ASN A 230 15.92 -24.85 -5.88
C ASN A 230 15.90 -23.56 -6.73
N GLY A 231 14.72 -23.19 -7.26
CA GLY A 231 14.55 -21.99 -8.07
C GLY A 231 13.09 -21.55 -8.19
N GLY A 232 12.88 -20.41 -8.83
CA GLY A 232 11.57 -19.80 -9.02
C GLY A 232 10.63 -20.55 -9.94
N CYS A 233 11.16 -21.22 -10.95
CA CYS A 233 10.34 -21.86 -11.96
C CYS A 233 9.52 -23.02 -11.37
N ASN A 234 8.22 -23.05 -11.66
CA ASN A 234 7.34 -24.15 -11.27
C ASN A 234 7.47 -25.38 -12.20
N ARG A 235 8.22 -25.30 -13.30
CA ARG A 235 8.66 -26.48 -14.08
C ARG A 235 9.98 -26.99 -13.49
N VAL A 236 9.90 -28.02 -12.67
CA VAL A 236 11.07 -28.58 -11.96
C VAL A 236 11.60 -29.82 -12.67
N HIS A 237 12.89 -30.10 -12.47
CA HIS A 237 13.61 -31.20 -13.10
C HIS A 237 14.06 -32.22 -12.05
N CYS A 238 13.73 -33.50 -12.26
CA CYS A 238 14.31 -34.58 -11.48
C CYS A 238 15.66 -35.01 -12.08
N LEU A 239 16.57 -35.52 -11.25
CA LEU A 239 17.83 -36.15 -11.68
C LEU A 239 17.64 -37.34 -12.63
N CYS A 240 16.43 -37.94 -12.69
CA CYS A 240 16.10 -38.98 -13.66
C CYS A 240 15.74 -38.45 -15.06
N GLY A 241 15.81 -37.12 -15.26
CA GLY A 241 15.46 -36.41 -16.49
C GLY A 241 13.97 -36.08 -16.65
N GLN A 242 13.09 -36.52 -15.74
CA GLN A 242 11.66 -36.17 -15.82
C GLN A 242 11.43 -34.74 -15.34
N GLN A 243 10.84 -33.91 -16.21
CA GLN A 243 10.26 -32.62 -15.84
C GLN A 243 8.85 -32.80 -15.29
N PHE A 244 8.47 -32.02 -14.28
CA PHE A 244 7.11 -32.02 -13.75
C PHE A 244 6.72 -30.66 -13.16
N CYS A 245 5.42 -30.41 -13.08
CA CYS A 245 4.86 -29.17 -12.53
C CYS A 245 4.88 -29.22 -11.00
N TRP A 246 5.47 -28.20 -10.36
CA TRP A 246 5.50 -28.06 -8.90
C TRP A 246 4.12 -27.87 -8.30
N LEU A 247 3.18 -27.30 -9.05
CA LEU A 247 1.82 -27.02 -8.57
C LEU A 247 1.03 -28.32 -8.41
N CYS A 248 0.85 -29.08 -9.49
CA CYS A 248 0.02 -30.29 -9.50
C CYS A 248 0.79 -31.62 -9.33
N GLY A 249 2.13 -31.62 -9.46
CA GLY A 249 2.94 -32.86 -9.47
C GLY A 249 2.89 -33.66 -10.78
N GLY A 250 2.15 -33.20 -11.78
CA GLY A 250 1.98 -33.85 -13.09
C GLY A 250 3.23 -33.74 -13.97
N LYS A 251 3.45 -34.75 -14.81
CA LYS A 251 4.56 -34.78 -15.80
C LYS A 251 4.36 -33.66 -16.82
N THR A 252 5.38 -32.85 -17.07
CA THR A 252 5.41 -31.92 -18.20
C THR A 252 6.17 -32.56 -19.35
N SER A 253 5.74 -32.34 -20.60
CA SER A 253 6.51 -32.84 -21.74
C SER A 253 7.75 -31.97 -21.96
N THR A 254 8.69 -32.48 -22.76
CA THR A 254 9.96 -31.84 -23.09
C THR A 254 9.84 -30.67 -24.08
N SER A 255 8.68 -30.48 -24.72
CA SER A 255 8.46 -29.40 -25.68
C SER A 255 7.83 -28.18 -25.02
N ILE A 256 8.46 -27.01 -25.18
CA ILE A 256 7.93 -25.70 -24.75
C ILE A 256 6.55 -25.39 -25.37
N ALA A 257 6.19 -26.09 -26.46
CA ALA A 257 4.94 -25.95 -27.18
C ALA A 257 3.75 -26.76 -26.61
N ASP A 258 3.99 -27.75 -25.75
CA ASP A 258 2.92 -28.59 -25.22
C ASP A 258 2.32 -27.97 -23.95
N HIS A 259 1.07 -27.57 -24.04
CA HIS A 259 0.30 -27.03 -22.93
C HIS A 259 0.03 -28.14 -21.90
N HIS A 260 0.59 -28.03 -20.70
CA HIS A 260 0.14 -28.82 -19.55
C HIS A 260 -0.96 -28.01 -18.85
N PRO A 261 -2.24 -28.41 -18.93
CA PRO A 261 -3.30 -27.70 -18.23
C PRO A 261 -3.14 -27.87 -16.71
N CYS A 262 -2.51 -26.87 -16.09
CA CYS A 262 -2.35 -26.75 -14.65
C CYS A 262 -2.95 -25.41 -14.23
N GLY A 263 -4.14 -25.44 -13.66
CA GLY A 263 -4.85 -24.23 -13.23
C GLY A 263 -6.36 -24.36 -13.31
N GLN A 264 -6.87 -25.15 -14.27
CA GLN A 264 -8.32 -25.31 -14.43
C GLN A 264 -8.95 -26.10 -13.28
N TYR A 265 -10.03 -25.55 -12.74
CA TYR A 265 -10.92 -26.26 -11.83
C TYR A 265 -11.62 -27.39 -12.59
N LYS A 266 -11.49 -28.64 -12.12
CA LYS A 266 -12.31 -29.77 -12.58
C LYS A 266 -13.12 -30.29 -11.40
N ASP A 267 -14.44 -30.16 -11.50
CA ASP A 267 -15.36 -30.70 -10.50
C ASP A 267 -15.53 -32.21 -10.67
N ASP A 268 -14.48 -32.98 -10.36
CA ASP A 268 -14.49 -34.43 -10.53
C ASP A 268 -15.03 -35.16 -9.28
N ARG A 269 -15.97 -34.56 -8.52
CA ARG A 269 -16.63 -35.25 -7.40
C ARG A 269 -18.15 -35.18 -7.48
N LEU A 270 -18.69 -36.01 -8.36
CA LEU A 270 -19.98 -36.66 -8.10
C LEU A 270 -19.90 -37.40 -6.75
N GLU A 271 -20.64 -36.86 -5.78
CA GLU A 271 -21.28 -37.57 -4.66
C GLU A 271 -20.53 -38.78 -4.08
N LYS A 272 -19.51 -38.58 -3.23
CA LYS A 272 -19.26 -39.53 -2.12
C LYS A 272 -18.80 -38.82 -0.86
N ASP A 273 -19.54 -39.13 0.19
CA ASP A 273 -19.31 -38.89 1.61
C ASP A 273 -19.74 -37.52 2.17
N GLY A 274 -20.98 -37.53 2.67
CA GLY A 274 -21.47 -36.57 3.64
C GLY A 274 -20.70 -36.63 4.97
N LEU A 275 -20.72 -35.50 5.66
CA LEU A 275 -20.09 -35.19 6.95
C LEU A 275 -18.56 -35.01 6.96
N ALA A 276 -18.15 -33.76 6.69
CA ALA A 276 -17.37 -32.92 7.60
C ALA A 276 -17.26 -31.53 6.95
N LYS A 277 -17.18 -30.45 7.74
CA LYS A 277 -16.88 -29.09 7.26
C LYS A 277 -15.58 -29.12 6.44
N ARG A 278 -15.67 -29.33 5.12
CA ARG A 278 -14.54 -29.31 4.19
C ARG A 278 -14.62 -27.97 3.49
N GLN A 279 -13.60 -27.14 3.68
CA GLN A 279 -13.45 -25.87 2.98
C GLN A 279 -13.70 -26.07 1.48
N PRO A 280 -14.35 -25.11 0.79
CA PRO A 280 -14.60 -25.22 -0.64
C PRO A 280 -13.30 -25.53 -1.38
N TRP A 281 -13.29 -26.54 -2.25
CA TRP A 281 -12.09 -26.95 -3.00
C TRP A 281 -11.46 -25.78 -3.78
N GLY A 282 -12.26 -24.82 -4.25
CA GLY A 282 -11.80 -23.59 -4.89
C GLY A 282 -10.92 -22.69 -4.00
N TYR A 283 -11.19 -22.65 -2.68
CA TYR A 283 -10.34 -21.94 -1.73
C TYR A 283 -8.98 -22.63 -1.57
N SER A 284 -8.99 -23.95 -1.36
CA SER A 284 -7.75 -24.73 -1.22
C SER A 284 -6.88 -24.63 -2.46
N HIS A 285 -7.48 -24.70 -3.65
CA HIS A 285 -6.80 -24.49 -4.92
C HIS A 285 -6.14 -23.11 -4.97
N SER A 286 -6.91 -22.05 -4.74
CA SER A 286 -6.41 -20.67 -4.81
C SER A 286 -5.28 -20.42 -3.80
N CYS A 287 -5.35 -21.02 -2.61
CA CYS A 287 -4.29 -20.95 -1.60
C CYS A 287 -3.00 -21.64 -2.05
N ILE A 288 -3.09 -22.83 -2.64
CA ILE A 288 -1.93 -23.56 -3.17
C ILE A 288 -1.25 -22.75 -4.28
N GLN A 289 -2.04 -22.22 -5.22
CA GLN A 289 -1.51 -21.44 -6.32
C GLN A 289 -0.86 -20.14 -5.86
N PHE A 290 -1.57 -19.37 -5.02
CA PHE A 290 -1.06 -18.14 -4.41
C PHE A 290 0.29 -18.42 -3.72
N LYS A 291 0.32 -19.42 -2.84
CA LYS A 291 1.53 -19.76 -2.07
C LYS A 291 2.68 -20.19 -2.97
N ALA A 292 2.43 -21.07 -3.94
CA ALA A 292 3.48 -21.55 -4.81
C ALA A 292 4.10 -20.43 -5.66
N HIS A 293 3.30 -19.49 -6.15
CA HIS A 293 3.82 -18.34 -6.89
C HIS A 293 4.50 -17.30 -5.99
N THR A 294 4.05 -17.07 -4.75
CA THR A 294 4.78 -16.22 -3.80
C THR A 294 6.11 -16.84 -3.36
N ASP A 295 6.14 -18.15 -3.10
CA ASP A 295 7.38 -18.87 -2.75
C ASP A 295 8.36 -18.84 -3.94
N SER A 296 7.86 -19.00 -5.17
CA SER A 296 8.65 -18.80 -6.40
C SER A 296 9.24 -17.39 -6.49
N LEU A 297 8.45 -16.36 -6.17
CA LEU A 297 8.88 -14.95 -6.20
C LEU A 297 10.04 -14.70 -5.23
N GLU A 298 9.96 -15.26 -4.01
CA GLU A 298 11.03 -15.17 -3.02
C GLU A 298 12.31 -15.86 -3.49
N LEU A 299 12.21 -17.04 -4.11
CA LEU A 299 13.36 -17.74 -4.68
C LEU A 299 14.00 -16.94 -5.82
N GLU A 300 13.20 -16.34 -6.72
CA GLU A 300 13.71 -15.50 -7.81
C GLU A 300 14.45 -14.27 -7.29
N ALA A 301 13.93 -13.61 -6.24
CA ALA A 301 14.61 -12.49 -5.60
C ALA A 301 16.00 -12.87 -5.07
N ARG A 302 16.12 -14.05 -4.43
CA ARG A 302 17.40 -14.57 -3.93
C ARG A 302 18.37 -14.93 -5.05
N LEU A 303 17.87 -15.32 -6.21
CA LEU A 303 18.68 -15.67 -7.38
C LEU A 303 19.14 -14.45 -8.19
N GLN A 304 18.62 -13.25 -7.92
CA GLN A 304 18.98 -12.04 -8.65
C GLN A 304 20.48 -11.72 -8.58
N SER A 305 21.12 -11.93 -7.42
CA SER A 305 22.57 -11.70 -7.26
C SER A 305 23.39 -12.63 -8.15
N ARG A 306 23.00 -13.91 -8.24
CA ARG A 306 23.65 -14.89 -9.13
C ARG A 306 23.51 -14.51 -10.60
N LEU A 307 22.35 -13.97 -10.98
CA LEU A 307 22.10 -13.49 -12.34
C LEU A 307 23.02 -12.29 -12.67
N ASN A 308 23.17 -11.34 -11.75
CA ASN A 308 24.08 -10.21 -11.91
C ASN A 308 25.54 -10.66 -12.04
N SER A 309 26.02 -11.57 -11.19
CA SER A 309 27.38 -12.10 -11.31
C SER A 309 27.62 -12.82 -12.64
N LYS A 310 26.59 -13.49 -13.19
CA LYS A 310 26.67 -14.12 -14.51
C LYS A 310 26.82 -13.09 -15.63
N ILE A 311 26.11 -11.96 -15.54
CA ILE A 311 26.24 -10.84 -16.48
C ILE A 311 27.68 -10.30 -16.46
N GLU A 312 28.21 -10.01 -15.28
CA GLU A 312 29.58 -9.50 -15.11
C GLU A 312 30.63 -10.40 -15.79
N ILE A 313 30.54 -11.72 -15.58
CA ILE A 313 31.46 -12.69 -16.20
C ILE A 313 31.36 -12.69 -17.73
N LEU A 314 30.17 -12.52 -18.29
CA LEU A 314 29.97 -12.49 -19.75
C LEU A 314 30.46 -11.18 -20.36
N GLU A 315 30.25 -10.05 -19.68
CA GLU A 315 30.76 -8.74 -20.09
C GLU A 315 32.29 -8.68 -20.10
N GLU A 316 32.95 -9.36 -19.16
CA GLU A 316 34.42 -9.49 -19.14
C GLU A 316 34.94 -10.32 -20.30
N LYS A 317 34.23 -11.40 -20.66
CA LYS A 317 34.66 -12.34 -21.71
C LYS A 317 34.43 -11.80 -23.13
N ASN A 318 33.38 -11.02 -23.35
CA ASN A 318 32.98 -10.56 -24.67
C ASN A 318 32.89 -9.04 -24.76
N HIS A 319 33.91 -8.40 -25.33
CA HIS A 319 33.95 -6.94 -25.47
C HIS A 319 32.93 -6.36 -26.47
N GLU A 320 32.33 -7.17 -27.35
CA GLU A 320 31.32 -6.77 -28.34
C GLU A 320 29.89 -6.80 -27.73
N LEU A 321 29.64 -7.67 -26.75
CA LEU A 321 28.36 -7.79 -26.04
C LEU A 321 28.43 -7.12 -24.67
N ARG A 322 28.19 -5.80 -24.62
CA ARG A 322 28.18 -5.03 -23.35
C ARG A 322 26.79 -4.63 -22.85
N ASP A 323 25.75 -4.85 -23.65
CA ASP A 323 24.38 -4.46 -23.28
C ASP A 323 23.56 -5.66 -22.82
N PHE A 324 23.53 -5.88 -21.49
CA PHE A 324 22.68 -6.85 -20.81
C PHE A 324 21.45 -6.24 -20.15
N SER A 325 21.07 -4.99 -20.50
CA SER A 325 19.88 -4.33 -19.94
C SER A 325 18.59 -5.13 -20.15
N TRP A 326 18.53 -5.95 -21.20
CA TRP A 326 17.44 -6.88 -21.48
C TRP A 326 17.24 -7.93 -20.39
N VAL A 327 18.29 -8.34 -19.67
CA VAL A 327 18.19 -9.28 -18.54
C VAL A 327 17.46 -8.60 -17.39
N THR A 328 17.84 -7.38 -17.03
CA THR A 328 17.18 -6.59 -15.98
C THR A 328 15.72 -6.31 -16.33
N VAL A 329 15.43 -5.94 -17.58
CA VAL A 329 14.05 -5.75 -18.07
C VAL A 329 13.26 -7.06 -17.99
N GLY A 330 13.85 -8.18 -18.42
CA GLY A 330 13.24 -9.51 -18.34
C GLY A 330 12.97 -9.95 -16.90
N PHE A 331 13.92 -9.75 -15.98
CA PHE A 331 13.76 -10.08 -14.57
C PHE A 331 12.66 -9.23 -13.91
N ASN A 332 12.66 -7.91 -14.15
CA ASN A 332 11.61 -7.03 -13.65
C ASN A 332 10.23 -7.42 -14.21
N ARG A 333 10.17 -7.83 -15.49
CA ARG A 333 8.95 -8.35 -16.10
C ARG A 333 8.47 -9.62 -15.41
N LEU A 334 9.36 -10.59 -15.22
CA LEU A 334 9.10 -11.86 -14.53
C LEU A 334 8.52 -11.62 -13.13
N PHE A 335 9.26 -10.87 -12.31
CA PHE A 335 8.89 -10.59 -10.92
C PHE A 335 7.49 -9.95 -10.82
N ARG A 336 7.24 -8.97 -11.69
CA ARG A 336 5.97 -8.25 -11.72
C ARG A 336 4.82 -9.11 -12.22
N SER A 337 5.03 -9.90 -13.27
CA SER A 337 4.00 -10.80 -13.80
C SER A 337 3.67 -11.93 -12.82
N ARG A 338 4.67 -12.46 -12.09
CA ARG A 338 4.46 -13.46 -11.05
C ARG A 338 3.66 -12.88 -9.89
N ARG A 339 3.94 -11.64 -9.47
CA ARG A 339 3.13 -10.92 -8.47
C ARG A 339 1.68 -10.79 -8.93
N ILE A 340 1.45 -10.30 -10.15
CA ILE A 340 0.10 -10.16 -10.74
C ILE A 340 -0.64 -11.50 -10.72
N LEU A 341 0.01 -12.57 -11.19
CA LEU A 341 -0.58 -13.90 -11.21
C LEU A 341 -0.91 -14.39 -9.80
N SER A 342 0.00 -14.24 -8.82
CA SER A 342 -0.26 -14.60 -7.42
C SER A 342 -1.54 -13.94 -6.91
N TYR A 343 -1.66 -12.62 -7.04
CA TYR A 343 -2.82 -11.89 -6.52
C TYR A 343 -4.10 -12.06 -7.35
N SER A 344 -4.01 -12.59 -8.57
CA SER A 344 -5.21 -12.96 -9.34
C SER A 344 -5.96 -14.15 -8.73
N TYR A 345 -5.28 -15.05 -7.99
CA TYR A 345 -5.94 -16.21 -7.38
C TYR A 345 -6.90 -15.85 -6.23
N PRO A 346 -6.52 -15.00 -5.24
CA PRO A 346 -7.47 -14.48 -4.26
C PRO A 346 -8.67 -13.77 -4.91
N PHE A 347 -8.43 -12.99 -5.96
CA PHE A 347 -9.51 -12.34 -6.71
C PHE A 347 -10.45 -13.39 -7.33
N GLY A 348 -9.92 -14.37 -8.07
CA GLY A 348 -10.70 -15.42 -8.70
C GLY A 348 -11.52 -16.24 -7.69
N TYR A 349 -10.94 -16.53 -6.51
CA TYR A 349 -11.66 -17.19 -5.42
C TYR A 349 -12.92 -16.40 -5.02
N TYR A 350 -12.76 -15.13 -4.65
CA TYR A 350 -13.90 -14.34 -4.20
C TYR A 350 -14.90 -14.12 -5.34
N MET A 351 -14.44 -13.81 -6.55
CA MET A 351 -15.32 -13.54 -7.69
C MET A 351 -16.16 -14.77 -8.09
N PHE A 352 -15.56 -15.96 -8.11
CA PHE A 352 -16.17 -17.16 -8.68
C PHE A 352 -16.57 -18.25 -7.69
N TYR A 353 -16.13 -18.21 -6.43
CA TYR A 353 -16.41 -19.29 -5.47
C TYR A 353 -17.02 -18.81 -4.15
N ASP A 354 -16.80 -17.56 -3.75
CA ASP A 354 -17.38 -17.02 -2.51
C ASP A 354 -18.82 -16.55 -2.69
N ASP A 355 -19.72 -17.01 -1.82
CA ASP A 355 -21.15 -16.70 -1.92
C ASP A 355 -21.47 -15.21 -1.68
N GLN A 356 -20.61 -14.43 -1.02
CA GLN A 356 -20.85 -12.99 -0.80
C GLN A 356 -20.75 -12.18 -2.09
N PHE A 357 -19.93 -12.63 -3.04
CA PHE A 357 -19.72 -11.94 -4.33
C PHE A 357 -20.43 -12.65 -5.49
N LYS A 358 -20.95 -13.86 -5.27
CA LYS A 358 -21.63 -14.69 -6.26
C LYS A 358 -22.90 -14.07 -6.83
N TYR A 359 -23.62 -13.25 -6.05
CA TYR A 359 -24.86 -12.60 -6.50
C TYR A 359 -24.64 -11.41 -7.43
N ALA A 360 -23.40 -10.97 -7.64
CA ALA A 360 -23.08 -9.87 -8.54
C ALA A 360 -23.25 -10.23 -10.03
N MET A 361 -23.40 -11.52 -10.37
CA MET A 361 -23.44 -12.00 -11.75
C MET A 361 -24.50 -13.10 -11.97
N GLU A 362 -25.22 -13.02 -13.09
CA GLU A 362 -26.15 -14.08 -13.51
C GLU A 362 -25.39 -15.39 -13.85
N GLN A 363 -25.99 -16.53 -13.51
CA GLN A 363 -25.36 -17.86 -13.64
C GLN A 363 -24.96 -18.21 -15.08
N ASN A 364 -25.78 -17.83 -16.06
CA ASN A 364 -25.55 -18.05 -17.50
C ASN A 364 -24.34 -17.28 -18.07
N VAL A 365 -23.95 -16.16 -17.47
CA VAL A 365 -22.80 -15.34 -17.89
C VAL A 365 -21.54 -15.71 -17.10
N ARG A 366 -21.71 -16.28 -15.91
CA ARG A 366 -20.63 -16.55 -14.96
C ARG A 366 -19.63 -17.58 -15.47
N GLU A 367 -20.08 -18.73 -15.94
CA GLU A 367 -19.21 -19.82 -16.40
C GLU A 367 -18.34 -19.40 -17.60
N PRO A 368 -18.88 -18.76 -18.68
CA PRO A 368 -18.04 -18.23 -19.75
C PRO A 368 -16.97 -17.23 -19.28
N LYS A 369 -17.33 -16.34 -18.34
CA LYS A 369 -16.40 -15.34 -17.80
C LYS A 369 -15.34 -15.95 -16.89
N GLN A 370 -15.71 -16.96 -16.10
CA GLN A 370 -14.77 -17.73 -15.30
C GLN A 370 -13.77 -18.48 -16.20
N ASN A 371 -14.25 -19.18 -17.23
CA ASN A 371 -13.41 -19.90 -18.18
C ASN A 371 -12.43 -18.94 -18.89
N LEU A 372 -12.90 -17.76 -19.29
CA LEU A 372 -12.05 -16.74 -19.88
C LEU A 372 -10.97 -16.24 -18.90
N PHE A 373 -11.34 -15.98 -17.64
CA PHE A 373 -10.40 -15.55 -16.62
C PHE A 373 -9.34 -16.61 -16.33
N GLU A 374 -9.75 -17.87 -16.14
CA GLU A 374 -8.84 -19.00 -15.88
C GLU A 374 -7.90 -19.26 -17.08
N ASP A 375 -8.39 -19.12 -18.33
CA ASP A 375 -7.57 -19.20 -19.54
C ASP A 375 -6.49 -18.10 -19.57
N HIS A 376 -6.83 -16.87 -19.21
CA HIS A 376 -5.83 -15.79 -19.08
C HIS A 376 -4.78 -16.10 -18.01
N GLN A 377 -5.18 -16.65 -16.85
CA GLN A 377 -4.24 -17.07 -15.81
C GLN A 377 -3.30 -18.18 -16.31
N GLU A 378 -3.84 -19.19 -16.98
CA GLU A 378 -3.10 -20.34 -17.51
C GLU A 378 -2.08 -19.92 -18.58
N GLN A 379 -2.50 -19.10 -19.55
CA GLN A 379 -1.61 -18.58 -20.57
C GLN A 379 -0.49 -17.72 -19.96
N LEU A 380 -0.84 -16.85 -19.00
CA LEU A 380 0.13 -16.01 -18.30
C LEU A 380 1.13 -16.86 -17.52
N GLN A 381 0.66 -17.85 -16.76
CA GLN A 381 1.49 -18.79 -16.02
C GLN A 381 2.48 -19.50 -16.92
N ALA A 382 2.02 -20.08 -18.04
CA ALA A 382 2.89 -20.81 -18.96
C ALA A 382 4.03 -19.92 -19.50
N LYS A 383 3.74 -18.66 -19.85
CA LYS A 383 4.77 -17.73 -20.33
C LYS A 383 5.70 -17.26 -19.22
N ILE A 384 5.20 -17.05 -17.99
CA ILE A 384 6.01 -16.74 -16.81
C ILE A 384 7.04 -17.85 -16.54
N GLU A 385 6.59 -19.11 -16.53
CA GLU A 385 7.51 -20.22 -16.24
C GLU A 385 8.54 -20.42 -17.36
N ASN A 386 8.18 -20.19 -18.63
CA ASN A 386 9.13 -20.14 -19.73
C ASN A 386 10.16 -19.00 -19.57
N LEU A 387 9.73 -17.80 -19.17
CA LEU A 387 10.65 -16.68 -18.95
C LEU A 387 11.58 -16.94 -17.76
N SER A 388 11.06 -17.52 -16.67
CA SER A 388 11.85 -17.90 -15.50
C SER A 388 12.94 -18.90 -15.89
N GLU A 389 12.59 -19.95 -16.64
CA GLU A 389 13.57 -20.94 -17.12
C GLU A 389 14.64 -20.30 -18.01
N GLN A 390 14.25 -19.45 -18.98
CA GLN A 390 15.21 -18.81 -19.89
C GLN A 390 16.18 -17.85 -19.17
N LEU A 391 15.69 -17.09 -18.18
CA LEU A 391 16.52 -16.16 -17.41
C LEU A 391 17.55 -16.88 -16.53
N PHE A 392 17.21 -18.04 -16.00
CA PHE A 392 18.06 -18.79 -15.07
C PHE A 392 18.74 -20.03 -15.66
N ALA A 393 18.53 -20.31 -16.95
CA ALA A 393 19.28 -21.32 -17.69
C ALA A 393 20.77 -20.96 -17.74
N ASP A 394 21.63 -21.96 -17.90
CA ASP A 394 23.04 -21.72 -18.23
C ASP A 394 23.14 -21.22 -19.67
N TRP A 395 23.95 -20.18 -19.90
CA TRP A 395 24.12 -19.59 -21.23
C TRP A 395 25.58 -19.80 -21.65
N GLU A 396 25.78 -20.40 -22.81
CA GLU A 396 27.06 -20.33 -23.50
C GLU A 396 27.12 -19.03 -24.32
N GLU A 397 28.32 -18.52 -24.57
CA GLU A 397 28.53 -17.26 -25.29
C GLU A 397 27.84 -17.24 -26.67
N ARG A 398 27.84 -18.40 -27.34
CA ARG A 398 27.18 -18.60 -28.64
C ARG A 398 25.66 -18.47 -28.62
N ASP A 399 25.03 -18.70 -27.47
CA ASP A 399 23.57 -18.73 -27.33
C ASP A 399 22.99 -17.38 -26.83
N VAL A 400 23.84 -16.44 -26.40
CA VAL A 400 23.42 -15.17 -25.77
C VAL A 400 22.46 -14.35 -26.64
N LEU A 401 22.70 -14.30 -27.96
CA LEU A 401 21.84 -13.55 -28.88
C LEU A 401 20.46 -14.18 -29.02
N ASP A 402 20.38 -15.50 -29.07
CA ASP A 402 19.12 -16.24 -29.13
C ASP A 402 18.36 -16.12 -27.80
N THR A 403 19.06 -16.25 -26.67
CA THR A 403 18.50 -16.01 -25.34
C THR A 403 17.94 -14.59 -25.20
N ARG A 404 18.69 -13.56 -25.65
CA ARG A 404 18.23 -12.16 -25.68
C ARG A 404 16.92 -12.03 -26.46
N ARG A 405 16.86 -12.60 -27.66
CA ARG A 405 15.66 -12.56 -28.51
C ARG A 405 14.47 -13.24 -27.84
N GLN A 406 14.68 -14.40 -27.23
CA GLN A 406 13.64 -15.14 -26.52
C GLN A 406 13.10 -14.36 -25.32
N ILE A 407 13.97 -13.78 -24.49
CA ILE A 407 13.57 -13.01 -23.30
C ILE A 407 12.81 -11.75 -23.68
N ILE A 408 13.23 -11.02 -24.72
CA ILE A 408 12.50 -9.83 -25.20
C ILE A 408 11.11 -10.23 -25.72
N THR A 409 11.04 -11.33 -26.49
CA THR A 409 9.78 -11.83 -27.04
C THR A 409 8.82 -12.26 -25.93
N LEU A 410 9.29 -13.10 -25.00
CA LEU A 410 8.51 -13.55 -23.85
C LEU A 410 8.06 -12.37 -22.98
N SER A 411 8.94 -11.39 -22.74
CA SER A 411 8.61 -10.21 -21.94
C SER A 411 7.49 -9.38 -22.57
N THR A 412 7.48 -9.26 -23.90
CA THR A 412 6.43 -8.55 -24.65
C THR A 412 5.11 -9.31 -24.59
N VAL A 413 5.14 -10.63 -24.80
CA VAL A 413 3.94 -11.48 -24.71
C VAL A 413 3.34 -11.44 -23.30
N ILE A 414 4.18 -11.58 -22.27
CA ILE A 414 3.74 -11.51 -20.86
C ILE A 414 3.14 -10.14 -20.54
N ASN A 415 3.71 -9.05 -21.05
CA ASN A 415 3.15 -7.71 -20.86
C ASN A 415 1.71 -7.63 -21.41
N ASN A 416 1.47 -8.18 -22.60
CA ASN A 416 0.15 -8.20 -23.20
C ASN A 416 -0.82 -9.11 -22.43
N LEU A 417 -0.38 -10.31 -22.01
CA LEU A 417 -1.19 -11.21 -21.18
C LEU A 417 -1.56 -10.60 -19.82
N CYS A 418 -0.62 -9.88 -19.18
CA CYS A 418 -0.94 -9.12 -17.97
C CYS A 418 -2.01 -8.06 -18.24
N LYS A 419 -1.91 -7.33 -19.35
CA LYS A 419 -2.91 -6.31 -19.69
C LYS A 419 -4.28 -6.95 -19.90
N ASN A 420 -4.36 -8.02 -20.69
CA ASN A 420 -5.62 -8.71 -20.96
C ASN A 420 -6.26 -9.28 -19.66
N LEU A 421 -5.44 -9.81 -18.74
CA LEU A 421 -5.92 -10.24 -17.43
C LEU A 421 -6.49 -9.07 -16.62
N TYR A 422 -5.86 -7.89 -16.65
CA TYR A 422 -6.38 -6.70 -15.98
C TYR A 422 -7.69 -6.23 -16.63
N ASP A 423 -7.74 -6.13 -17.95
CA ASP A 423 -8.95 -5.74 -18.69
C ASP A 423 -10.11 -6.69 -18.35
N CYS A 424 -9.85 -8.01 -18.28
CA CYS A 424 -10.83 -9.02 -17.85
C CYS A 424 -11.30 -8.82 -16.40
N ILE A 425 -10.38 -8.51 -15.47
CA ILE A 425 -10.72 -8.25 -14.06
C ILE A 425 -11.55 -6.97 -13.93
N GLU A 426 -11.20 -5.90 -14.64
CA GLU A 426 -11.96 -4.64 -14.62
C GLU A 426 -13.40 -4.84 -15.11
N GLU A 427 -13.62 -5.70 -16.12
CA GLU A 427 -14.97 -6.07 -16.60
C GLU A 427 -15.77 -6.98 -15.65
N LEU A 428 -15.09 -7.63 -14.69
CA LEU A 428 -15.71 -8.48 -13.67
C LEU A 428 -16.09 -7.71 -12.41
N LEU A 429 -15.38 -6.62 -12.12
CA LEU A 429 -15.53 -5.90 -10.87
C LEU A 429 -16.83 -5.09 -10.81
N PRO A 430 -17.58 -5.18 -9.69
CA PRO A 430 -18.64 -4.24 -9.39
C PRO A 430 -18.12 -2.80 -9.34
N PRO A 431 -18.94 -1.77 -9.65
CA PRO A 431 -18.51 -0.36 -9.67
C PRO A 431 -17.92 0.16 -8.34
N GLU A 432 -18.25 -0.49 -7.23
CA GLU A 432 -17.80 -0.16 -5.87
C GLU A 432 -16.36 -0.64 -5.59
N HIS A 433 -15.81 -1.49 -6.45
CA HIS A 433 -14.49 -2.08 -6.29
C HIS A 433 -13.54 -1.60 -7.38
N ILE A 434 -12.47 -0.93 -6.96
CA ILE A 434 -11.48 -0.34 -7.86
C ILE A 434 -10.14 -1.06 -7.64
N ILE A 435 -9.48 -1.39 -8.75
CA ILE A 435 -8.09 -1.85 -8.77
C ILE A 435 -7.18 -0.78 -9.34
N VAL A 436 -5.88 -0.91 -9.07
CA VAL A 436 -4.89 0.02 -9.64
C VAL A 436 -4.73 -0.31 -11.12
N PRO A 437 -4.81 0.69 -12.03
CA PRO A 437 -4.67 0.43 -13.46
C PRO A 437 -3.33 -0.24 -13.81
N TYR A 438 -3.35 -1.12 -14.81
CA TYR A 438 -2.13 -1.76 -15.28
C TYR A 438 -1.11 -0.73 -15.80
N ARG A 439 0.16 -0.87 -15.37
CA ARG A 439 1.25 0.03 -15.78
C ARG A 439 2.48 -0.73 -16.20
N CYS A 440 2.72 -1.00 -17.48
CA CYS A 440 3.82 -1.87 -17.96
C CYS A 440 5.20 -1.72 -17.27
N MET A 441 5.58 -0.52 -16.82
CA MET A 441 6.87 -0.24 -16.15
C MET A 441 6.91 -0.48 -14.63
N GLY A 442 5.76 -0.64 -13.97
CA GLY A 442 5.70 -1.01 -12.56
C GLY A 442 4.97 0.00 -11.71
N VAL A 443 5.14 -0.15 -10.40
CA VAL A 443 4.76 0.84 -9.41
C VAL A 443 5.71 2.04 -9.55
N LYS A 444 5.17 3.26 -9.49
CA LYS A 444 6.02 4.45 -9.61
C LYS A 444 6.74 4.69 -8.29
N LYS A 445 8.06 4.82 -8.35
CA LYS A 445 8.87 5.32 -7.23
C LYS A 445 8.51 6.76 -6.93
N ALA A 446 8.26 7.07 -5.67
CA ALA A 446 7.98 8.41 -5.21
C ALA A 446 9.21 9.31 -5.41
N SER A 447 8.98 10.54 -5.88
CA SER A 447 10.02 11.58 -5.92
C SER A 447 10.24 12.12 -4.51
N GLU A 448 11.51 12.38 -4.17
CA GLU A 448 11.87 13.05 -2.92
C GLU A 448 11.59 14.54 -3.05
N PHE A 449 10.88 15.09 -2.06
CA PHE A 449 10.70 16.52 -1.88
C PHE A 449 11.47 16.89 -0.61
N HIS A 450 12.38 17.86 -0.72
CA HIS A 450 13.12 18.42 0.41
C HIS A 450 12.46 19.70 0.92
#